data_AF-A6T1T4-F1
#
_entry.id   AF-A6T1T4-F1
#
_cell.length_a   1.000
_cell.length_b   1.000
_cell.length_c   1.000
_cell.angle_alpha   90.00
_cell.angle_beta   90.00
_cell.angle_gamma   90.00
#
_symmetry.space_group_name_H-M   'P 1'
#
loop_
_entity.id
_entity.type
_entity.pdbx_description
1 polymer ?
#
loop_
_entity_poly.entity_id
_entity_poly.type
_entity_poly.pdbx_seq_one_letter_code
_entity_poly.pdbx_strand_id
1 'polypeptide(L)'
;MLKATETDKNVHSIHSVVKYDLIGKIAEGTQLTRRTTADILKEINVAVFAQFRTNPESFIAEAVRLINEQKATMIIEHLAYDPVEDKFDIDIFTAGQTKQDFSKAGDKLKRHIYDYVITDSGIERKFVETLDTCTEVVVYAKLPRGFLIPTPVGDYNPDWAISFKEGAVKHVYFVAETKGSMSTMQLTKIEETKIECARKFFDEINRKYAPENVKYDVVKSFDKLMDLVK
;
A
#
# COMPACT_ATOMS: atom_id res chain seq x y z
N MET A 1 -1.65 -43.90 46.58
CA MET A 1 -2.69 -43.93 45.53
C MET A 1 -2.70 -42.60 44.82
N LEU A 2 -2.30 -42.60 43.54
CA LEU A 2 -2.30 -41.41 42.67
C LEU A 2 -3.75 -41.05 42.33
N LYS A 3 -4.18 -39.83 42.62
CA LYS A 3 -5.47 -39.30 42.15
C LYS A 3 -5.32 -38.90 40.68
N ALA A 4 -6.10 -39.54 39.82
CA ALA A 4 -6.18 -39.21 38.41
C ALA A 4 -6.75 -37.80 38.21
N THR A 5 -6.12 -37.03 37.33
CA THR A 5 -6.62 -35.74 36.86
C THR A 5 -7.66 -36.01 35.77
N GLU A 6 -8.94 -35.78 36.07
CA GLU A 6 -9.98 -35.77 35.06
C GLU A 6 -9.88 -34.49 34.24
N THR A 7 -9.79 -34.64 32.92
CA THR A 7 -9.83 -33.53 31.97
C THR A 7 -11.29 -33.20 31.71
N ASP A 8 -11.77 -32.12 32.31
CA ASP A 8 -13.11 -31.61 32.09
C ASP A 8 -13.19 -31.03 30.66
N LYS A 9 -13.88 -31.73 29.76
CA LYS A 9 -14.13 -31.24 28.40
C LYS A 9 -15.21 -30.16 28.49
N ASN A 10 -14.77 -28.92 28.69
CA ASN A 10 -15.65 -27.77 28.71
C ASN A 10 -16.14 -27.47 27.28
N VAL A 11 -17.22 -28.15 26.87
CA VAL A 11 -17.98 -27.87 25.64
C VAL A 11 -19.03 -26.83 25.98
N HIS A 12 -18.60 -25.61 26.28
CA HIS A 12 -19.49 -24.47 26.35
C HIS A 12 -18.98 -23.40 25.38
N SER A 13 -19.63 -23.36 24.20
CA SER A 13 -19.63 -22.19 23.33
C SER A 13 -20.11 -21.01 24.17
N ILE A 14 -19.17 -20.13 24.55
CA ILE A 14 -19.48 -18.89 25.27
C ILE A 14 -20.21 -17.99 24.28
N HIS A 15 -21.54 -18.09 24.23
CA HIS A 15 -22.35 -17.12 23.51
C HIS A 15 -22.19 -15.77 24.20
N SER A 16 -21.64 -14.79 23.48
CA SER A 16 -21.50 -13.43 23.99
C SER A 16 -22.86 -12.89 24.43
N VAL A 17 -22.96 -12.49 25.69
CA VAL A 17 -24.16 -11.89 26.32
C VAL A 17 -24.30 -10.40 25.95
N VAL A 18 -23.32 -9.85 25.22
CA VAL A 18 -23.29 -8.44 24.82
C VAL A 18 -24.20 -8.23 23.61
N LYS A 19 -25.12 -7.26 23.70
CA LYS A 19 -25.98 -6.87 22.59
C LYS A 19 -25.17 -6.05 21.58
N TYR A 20 -24.75 -6.66 20.48
CA TYR A 20 -24.04 -5.98 19.40
C TYR A 20 -25.03 -5.33 18.42
N ASP A 21 -24.85 -4.04 18.13
CA ASP A 21 -25.46 -3.41 16.95
C ASP A 21 -24.66 -3.79 15.69
N LEU A 22 -24.90 -5.00 15.17
CA LEU A 22 -24.21 -5.54 13.99
C LEU A 22 -24.28 -4.58 12.80
N ILE A 23 -25.49 -4.10 12.49
CA ILE A 23 -25.72 -3.19 11.35
C ILE A 23 -24.99 -1.86 11.58
N GLY A 24 -25.09 -1.30 12.79
CA GLY A 24 -24.44 -0.03 13.10
C GLY A 24 -22.92 -0.11 13.00
N LYS A 25 -22.32 -1.17 13.54
CA LYS A 25 -20.87 -1.35 13.52
C LYS A 25 -20.32 -1.56 12.11
N ILE A 26 -21.02 -2.34 11.28
CA ILE A 26 -20.61 -2.52 9.89
C ILE A 26 -20.82 -1.22 9.10
N ALA A 27 -21.94 -0.53 9.28
CA ALA A 27 -22.21 0.74 8.61
C ALA A 27 -21.16 1.80 8.95
N GLU A 28 -20.78 1.93 10.21
CA GLU A 28 -19.72 2.83 10.70
C GLU A 28 -18.37 2.49 10.04
N GLY A 29 -17.96 1.23 10.08
CA GLY A 29 -16.67 0.78 9.51
C GLY A 29 -16.60 0.83 7.98
N THR A 30 -17.75 0.82 7.29
CA THR A 30 -17.82 0.81 5.82
C THR A 30 -18.29 2.13 5.22
N GLN A 31 -18.74 3.10 6.02
CA GLN A 31 -19.39 4.33 5.55
C GLN A 31 -20.56 4.05 4.59
N LEU A 32 -21.29 2.95 4.80
CA LEU A 32 -22.50 2.60 4.06
C LEU A 32 -23.74 2.95 4.88
N THR A 33 -24.88 3.10 4.20
CA THR A 33 -26.15 3.26 4.91
C THR A 33 -26.52 1.96 5.63
N ARG A 34 -27.17 2.07 6.79
CA ARG A 34 -27.68 0.91 7.54
C ARG A 34 -28.56 0.00 6.69
N ARG A 35 -29.32 0.59 5.74
CA ARG A 35 -30.14 -0.16 4.78
C ARG A 35 -29.29 -1.02 3.86
N THR A 36 -28.28 -0.43 3.21
CA THR A 36 -27.35 -1.16 2.34
C THR A 36 -26.64 -2.26 3.10
N THR A 37 -26.16 -1.98 4.32
CA THR A 37 -25.55 -2.99 5.19
C THR A 37 -26.51 -4.14 5.48
N ALA A 38 -27.78 -3.86 5.81
CA ALA A 38 -28.77 -4.89 6.05
C ALA A 38 -29.04 -5.74 4.81
N ASP A 39 -29.09 -5.11 3.63
CA ASP A 39 -29.33 -5.82 2.37
C ASP A 39 -28.13 -6.72 2.01
N ILE A 40 -26.88 -6.27 2.21
CA ILE A 40 -25.69 -7.13 2.08
C ILE A 40 -25.77 -8.33 3.01
N LEU A 41 -26.09 -8.10 4.30
CA LEU A 41 -26.12 -9.17 5.30
C LEU A 41 -27.21 -10.23 5.04
N LYS A 42 -28.33 -9.84 4.41
CA LYS A 42 -29.42 -10.78 4.05
C LYS A 42 -29.02 -11.77 2.96
N GLU A 43 -28.13 -11.37 2.06
CA GLU A 43 -27.66 -12.21 0.95
C GLU A 43 -26.51 -13.15 1.37
N ILE A 44 -25.99 -13.03 2.60
CA ILE A 44 -24.93 -13.90 3.11
C ILE A 44 -25.49 -15.31 3.36
N ASN A 45 -24.72 -16.32 2.96
CA ASN A 45 -25.04 -17.72 3.27
C ASN A 45 -25.32 -17.91 4.78
N VAL A 46 -26.41 -18.61 5.10
CA VAL A 46 -26.90 -18.81 6.47
C VAL A 46 -25.83 -19.40 7.40
N ALA A 47 -25.00 -20.32 6.93
CA ALA A 47 -23.94 -20.94 7.73
C ALA A 47 -22.80 -19.96 8.04
N VAL A 48 -22.49 -19.04 7.12
CA VAL A 48 -21.50 -17.98 7.34
C VAL A 48 -22.04 -16.94 8.32
N PHE A 49 -23.29 -16.49 8.12
CA PHE A 49 -23.93 -15.54 9.03
C PHE A 49 -24.05 -16.10 10.45
N ALA A 50 -24.23 -17.41 10.62
CA ALA A 50 -24.27 -18.05 11.93
C ALA A 50 -22.97 -17.86 12.74
N GLN A 51 -21.81 -17.64 12.10
CA GLN A 51 -20.53 -17.40 12.77
C GLN A 51 -20.55 -16.14 13.65
N PHE A 52 -21.41 -15.16 13.34
CA PHE A 52 -21.63 -13.98 14.19
C PHE A 52 -22.00 -14.36 15.62
N ARG A 53 -22.78 -15.45 15.82
CA ARG A 53 -23.18 -15.90 17.17
C ARG A 53 -22.03 -16.53 17.96
N THR A 54 -20.98 -16.96 17.27
CA THR A 54 -19.80 -17.61 17.85
C THR A 54 -18.72 -16.58 18.17
N ASN A 55 -18.47 -15.63 17.28
CA ASN A 55 -17.52 -14.53 17.50
C ASN A 55 -18.00 -13.24 16.81
N PRO A 56 -18.80 -12.41 17.49
CA PRO A 56 -19.34 -11.17 16.93
C PRO A 56 -18.29 -10.19 16.45
N GLU A 57 -17.20 -10.02 17.21
CA GLU A 57 -16.16 -9.02 16.91
C GLU A 57 -15.37 -9.39 15.65
N SER A 58 -14.94 -10.65 15.56
CA SER A 58 -14.26 -11.15 14.37
C SER A 58 -15.16 -11.09 13.14
N PHE A 59 -16.43 -11.47 13.27
CA PHE A 59 -17.40 -11.39 12.17
C PHE A 59 -17.59 -9.95 11.68
N ILE A 60 -17.76 -8.99 12.60
CA ILE A 60 -17.91 -7.57 12.25
C ILE A 60 -16.65 -7.05 11.55
N ALA A 61 -15.46 -7.32 12.11
CA ALA A 61 -14.20 -6.88 11.54
C ALA A 61 -14.00 -7.43 10.12
N GLU A 62 -14.29 -8.72 9.91
CA GLU A 62 -14.12 -9.36 8.62
C GLU A 62 -15.16 -8.91 7.59
N ALA A 63 -16.41 -8.69 8.01
CA ALA A 63 -17.45 -8.13 7.15
C ALA A 63 -17.11 -6.71 6.70
N VAL A 64 -16.67 -5.84 7.63
CA VAL A 64 -16.21 -4.48 7.31
C VAL A 64 -15.05 -4.52 6.31
N ARG A 65 -14.07 -5.39 6.53
CA ARG A 65 -12.92 -5.56 5.65
C ARG A 65 -13.36 -5.96 4.24
N LEU A 66 -14.11 -7.04 4.10
CA LEU A 66 -14.56 -7.56 2.80
C LEU A 66 -15.42 -6.55 2.03
N ILE A 67 -16.32 -5.85 2.72
CA ILE A 67 -17.16 -4.83 2.09
C ILE A 67 -16.29 -3.67 1.59
N ASN A 68 -15.34 -3.20 2.39
CA ASN A 68 -14.43 -2.12 1.96
C ASN A 68 -13.53 -2.55 0.80
N GLU A 69 -13.08 -3.80 0.75
CA GLU A 69 -12.35 -4.33 -0.41
C GLU A 69 -13.20 -4.29 -1.68
N GLN A 70 -14.45 -4.78 -1.63
CA GLN A 70 -15.34 -4.75 -2.80
C GLN A 70 -15.70 -3.32 -3.23
N LYS A 71 -15.95 -2.43 -2.27
CA LYS A 71 -16.16 -1.00 -2.54
C LYS A 71 -14.96 -0.40 -3.26
N ALA A 72 -13.75 -0.71 -2.79
CA ALA A 72 -12.53 -0.17 -3.36
C ALA A 72 -12.33 -0.61 -4.82
N THR A 73 -12.52 -1.89 -5.12
CA THR A 73 -12.44 -2.42 -6.50
C THR A 73 -13.41 -1.67 -7.42
N MET A 74 -14.67 -1.48 -7.00
CA MET A 74 -15.68 -0.79 -7.81
C MET A 74 -15.33 0.69 -8.05
N ILE A 75 -14.73 1.36 -7.05
CA ILE A 75 -14.26 2.75 -7.20
C ILE A 75 -13.06 2.82 -8.14
N ILE A 76 -12.10 1.89 -8.04
CA ILE A 76 -10.94 1.83 -8.93
C ILE A 76 -11.39 1.78 -10.38
N GLU A 77 -12.34 0.92 -10.72
CA GLU A 77 -12.83 0.77 -12.10
C GLU A 77 -13.24 2.11 -12.73
N HIS A 78 -13.85 2.99 -11.94
CA HIS A 78 -14.35 4.31 -12.36
C HIS A 78 -13.46 5.48 -11.91
N LEU A 79 -12.27 5.18 -11.37
CA LEU A 79 -11.34 6.18 -10.87
C LEU A 79 -10.76 6.98 -12.02
N ALA A 80 -10.89 8.30 -11.93
CA ALA A 80 -10.24 9.26 -12.81
C ALA A 80 -9.41 10.22 -11.97
N TYR A 81 -8.25 10.60 -12.48
CA TYR A 81 -7.39 11.60 -11.87
C TYR A 81 -7.39 12.87 -12.71
N ASP A 82 -7.79 13.97 -12.09
CA ASP A 82 -7.70 15.27 -12.69
C ASP A 82 -6.67 16.14 -11.96
N PRO A 83 -5.74 16.74 -12.70
CA PRO A 83 -4.69 17.56 -12.15
C PRO A 83 -5.28 18.86 -11.58
N VAL A 84 -4.78 19.26 -10.42
CA VAL A 84 -5.02 20.58 -9.85
C VAL A 84 -3.93 21.56 -10.29
N GLU A 85 -4.16 22.86 -10.11
CA GLU A 85 -3.15 23.88 -10.46
C GLU A 85 -1.93 23.85 -9.56
N ASP A 86 -2.07 23.34 -8.34
CA ASP A 86 -0.99 23.23 -7.35
C ASP A 86 0.15 22.35 -7.87
N LYS A 87 1.38 22.86 -7.74
CA LYS A 87 2.60 22.16 -8.13
C LYS A 87 3.59 22.18 -6.99
N PHE A 88 4.29 21.07 -6.82
CA PHE A 88 5.41 20.98 -5.90
C PHE A 88 6.70 21.36 -6.62
N ASP A 89 7.47 22.28 -6.04
CA ASP A 89 8.85 22.55 -6.46
C ASP A 89 9.79 21.51 -5.82
N ILE A 90 11.07 21.57 -6.18
CA ILE A 90 12.15 20.73 -5.63
C ILE A 90 12.23 20.79 -4.09
N ASP A 91 11.66 21.82 -3.49
CA ASP A 91 11.54 21.99 -2.05
C ASP A 91 10.75 20.87 -1.35
N ILE A 92 9.97 20.07 -2.09
CA ILE A 92 9.33 18.88 -1.52
C ILE A 92 10.36 17.89 -0.94
N PHE A 93 11.57 17.85 -1.50
CA PHE A 93 12.64 16.98 -1.02
C PHE A 93 13.40 17.59 0.17
N THR A 94 13.33 18.91 0.39
CA THR A 94 14.02 19.63 1.49
C THR A 94 13.12 19.82 2.72
N ALA A 95 11.81 19.99 2.52
CA ALA A 95 10.82 20.30 3.57
C ALA A 95 10.76 19.26 4.71
N GLY A 96 11.24 18.03 4.48
CA GLY A 96 11.27 16.94 5.46
C GLY A 96 12.64 16.61 6.08
N GLN A 97 13.72 17.34 5.74
CA GLN A 97 15.10 16.94 6.11
C GLN A 97 15.62 17.47 7.45
N THR A 98 14.86 18.32 8.14
CA THR A 98 15.32 19.02 9.35
C THR A 98 15.60 18.12 10.57
N LYS A 99 15.34 16.81 10.50
CA LYS A 99 15.65 15.82 11.56
C LYS A 99 16.09 14.46 11.01
N GLN A 100 16.99 14.43 10.03
CA GLN A 100 17.57 13.17 9.56
C GLN A 100 18.81 12.80 10.39
N ASP A 101 18.73 11.67 11.08
CA ASP A 101 19.86 11.07 11.78
C ASP A 101 20.76 10.35 10.77
N PHE A 102 21.83 11.04 10.37
CA PHE A 102 22.82 10.53 9.42
C PHE A 102 23.67 9.38 9.98
N SER A 103 23.51 8.96 11.24
CA SER A 103 24.19 7.77 11.77
C SER A 103 23.85 6.49 11.00
N LYS A 104 22.72 6.47 10.28
CA LYS A 104 22.28 5.37 9.42
C LYS A 104 22.56 5.58 7.93
N ALA A 105 23.15 6.71 7.55
CA ALA A 105 23.51 6.99 6.16
C ALA A 105 24.70 6.13 5.73
N GLY A 106 24.67 5.63 4.50
CA GLY A 106 25.78 4.90 3.89
C GLY A 106 26.90 5.83 3.41
N ASP A 107 27.76 5.30 2.53
CA ASP A 107 28.77 6.10 1.84
C ASP A 107 28.14 7.23 1.02
N LYS A 108 28.98 8.24 0.68
CA LYS A 108 28.55 9.35 -0.17
C LYS A 108 28.10 8.83 -1.54
N LEU A 109 26.87 9.15 -1.89
CA LEU A 109 26.19 8.73 -3.12
C LEU A 109 26.61 9.63 -4.30
N LYS A 110 26.63 9.05 -5.49
CA LYS A 110 27.06 9.72 -6.73
C LYS A 110 25.93 10.04 -7.69
N ARG A 111 24.84 9.27 -7.64
CA ARG A 111 23.68 9.39 -8.55
C ARG A 111 22.39 9.76 -7.82
N HIS A 112 22.40 9.81 -6.50
CA HIS A 112 21.25 10.28 -5.74
C HIS A 112 21.16 11.81 -5.79
N ILE A 113 19.94 12.37 -5.64
CA ILE A 113 19.73 13.83 -5.56
C ILE A 113 20.38 14.50 -4.35
N TYR A 114 20.81 13.70 -3.36
CA TYR A 114 21.56 14.13 -2.17
C TYR A 114 22.80 13.25 -1.97
N ASP A 115 23.79 13.79 -1.27
CA ASP A 115 25.01 13.06 -0.90
C ASP A 115 24.73 11.79 -0.07
N TYR A 116 23.58 11.72 0.62
CA TYR A 116 23.21 10.64 1.51
C TYR A 116 21.71 10.32 1.41
N VAL A 117 21.35 9.07 1.73
CA VAL A 117 19.95 8.62 1.84
C VAL A 117 19.80 7.74 3.08
N ILE A 118 18.69 7.90 3.81
CA ILE A 118 18.33 7.03 4.92
C ILE A 118 17.50 5.86 4.39
N THR A 119 17.94 4.65 4.70
CA THR A 119 17.20 3.42 4.40
C THR A 119 16.66 2.78 5.67
N ASP A 120 15.46 2.20 5.57
CA ASP A 120 14.75 1.64 6.71
C ASP A 120 14.97 0.12 6.83
N SER A 121 15.53 -0.52 5.79
CA SER A 121 15.80 -1.96 5.74
C SER A 121 17.11 -2.32 5.01
N GLY A 122 17.61 -3.54 5.25
CA GLY A 122 18.76 -4.06 4.51
C GLY A 122 18.48 -4.28 3.01
N ILE A 123 17.22 -4.53 2.65
CA ILE A 123 16.78 -4.65 1.24
C ILE A 123 16.91 -3.29 0.56
N GLU A 124 16.41 -2.22 1.20
CA GLU A 124 16.55 -0.85 0.68
C GLU A 124 18.02 -0.44 0.58
N ARG A 125 18.86 -0.77 1.57
CA ARG A 125 20.28 -0.45 1.52
C ARG A 125 20.96 -1.07 0.29
N LYS A 126 20.74 -2.36 0.06
CA LYS A 126 21.28 -3.05 -1.13
C LYS A 126 20.73 -2.46 -2.43
N PHE A 127 19.46 -2.07 -2.44
CA PHE A 127 18.83 -1.42 -3.58
C PHE A 127 19.51 -0.08 -3.91
N VAL A 128 19.76 0.76 -2.91
CA VAL A 128 20.50 2.03 -3.03
C VAL A 128 21.92 1.80 -3.55
N GLU A 129 22.66 0.85 -2.98
CA GLU A 129 24.03 0.51 -3.43
C GLU A 129 24.05 0.12 -4.92
N THR A 130 23.05 -0.64 -5.36
CA THR A 130 22.95 -1.09 -6.75
C THR A 130 22.55 0.06 -7.68
N LEU A 131 21.62 0.93 -7.26
CA LEU A 131 21.24 2.13 -8.01
C LEU A 131 22.41 3.09 -8.21
N ASP A 132 23.20 3.32 -7.15
CA ASP A 132 24.29 4.30 -7.20
C ASP A 132 25.48 3.84 -8.06
N THR A 133 25.66 2.52 -8.19
CA THR A 133 26.74 1.91 -8.98
C THR A 133 26.34 1.58 -10.42
N CYS A 134 25.05 1.50 -10.73
CA CYS A 134 24.54 1.20 -12.07
C CYS A 134 24.77 2.37 -13.05
N THR A 135 25.38 2.08 -14.21
CA THR A 135 25.70 3.10 -15.22
C THR A 135 24.49 3.61 -15.99
N GLU A 136 23.44 2.80 -16.09
CA GLU A 136 22.20 3.06 -16.79
C GLU A 136 21.28 4.02 -16.01
N VAL A 137 21.46 4.09 -14.68
CA VAL A 137 20.77 5.06 -13.80
C VAL A 137 21.43 6.43 -13.95
N VAL A 138 20.67 7.45 -14.35
CA VAL A 138 21.17 8.82 -14.47
C VAL A 138 21.09 9.53 -13.13
N VAL A 139 19.93 9.47 -12.49
CA VAL A 139 19.66 10.08 -11.19
C VAL A 139 18.52 9.33 -10.51
N TYR A 140 18.52 9.26 -9.18
CA TYR A 140 17.42 8.70 -8.40
C TYR A 140 17.16 9.47 -7.09
N ALA A 141 15.96 9.30 -6.54
CA ALA A 141 15.54 9.90 -5.29
C ALA A 141 14.63 8.93 -4.50
N LYS A 142 14.80 8.89 -3.17
CA LYS A 142 13.74 8.39 -2.28
C LYS A 142 12.66 9.48 -2.17
N LEU A 143 11.42 9.14 -2.48
CA LEU A 143 10.31 10.08 -2.40
C LEU A 143 10.01 10.39 -0.92
N PRO A 144 9.74 11.66 -0.58
CA PRO A 144 9.42 12.03 0.79
C PRO A 144 8.04 11.49 1.19
N ARG A 145 7.85 11.23 2.48
CA ARG A 145 6.56 10.74 3.03
C ARG A 145 5.36 11.64 2.74
N GLY A 146 5.59 12.91 2.41
CA GLY A 146 4.54 13.86 2.01
C GLY A 146 4.08 13.73 0.56
N PHE A 147 4.77 12.93 -0.28
CA PHE A 147 4.37 12.69 -1.66
C PHE A 147 3.26 11.63 -1.71
N LEU A 148 2.00 12.08 -1.65
CA LEU A 148 0.85 11.20 -1.52
C LEU A 148 0.01 11.17 -2.81
N ILE A 149 -0.29 9.96 -3.26
CA ILE A 149 -1.32 9.70 -4.27
C ILE A 149 -2.61 9.39 -3.51
N PRO A 150 -3.65 10.24 -3.63
CA PRO A 150 -4.92 9.97 -2.96
C PRO A 150 -5.58 8.74 -3.59
N THR A 151 -6.00 7.81 -2.75
CA THR A 151 -6.77 6.63 -3.18
C THR A 151 -8.02 6.43 -2.34
N PRO A 152 -9.05 5.73 -2.85
CA PRO A 152 -10.27 5.45 -2.10
C PRO A 152 -10.07 4.63 -0.81
N VAL A 153 -8.93 3.93 -0.68
CA VAL A 153 -8.56 3.11 0.49
C VAL A 153 -7.43 3.73 1.31
N GLY A 154 -7.29 5.05 1.21
CA GLY A 154 -6.28 5.85 1.91
C GLY A 154 -5.04 6.08 1.05
N ASP A 155 -4.26 7.08 1.46
CA ASP A 155 -3.15 7.58 0.63
C ASP A 155 -2.07 6.53 0.39
N TYR A 156 -1.43 6.65 -0.77
CA TYR A 156 -0.32 5.81 -1.19
C TYR A 156 0.92 6.68 -1.45
N ASN A 157 2.05 6.31 -0.86
CA ASN A 157 3.34 6.97 -1.07
C ASN A 157 4.27 5.97 -1.74
N PRO A 158 4.58 6.13 -3.03
CA PRO A 158 5.59 5.29 -3.65
C PRO A 158 6.99 5.61 -3.11
N ASP A 159 7.88 4.61 -3.07
CA ASP A 159 9.19 4.77 -2.42
C ASP A 159 10.23 5.56 -3.23
N TRP A 160 10.37 5.28 -4.53
CA TRP A 160 11.50 5.75 -5.34
C TRP A 160 11.06 6.46 -6.60
N ALA A 161 11.87 7.39 -7.09
CA ALA A 161 11.81 7.92 -8.45
C ALA A 161 13.18 7.78 -9.11
N ILE A 162 13.25 7.07 -10.23
CA ILE A 162 14.52 6.67 -10.86
C ILE A 162 14.48 7.04 -12.33
N SER A 163 15.48 7.77 -12.82
CA SER A 163 15.63 8.10 -14.23
C SER A 163 16.69 7.22 -14.89
N PHE A 164 16.33 6.55 -15.98
CA PHE A 164 17.25 5.78 -16.81
C PHE A 164 17.64 6.51 -18.11
N LYS A 165 18.70 6.01 -18.75
CA LYS A 165 19.13 6.40 -20.09
C LYS A 165 18.64 5.35 -21.10
N GLU A 166 17.68 5.71 -21.97
CA GLU A 166 17.18 4.85 -23.05
C GLU A 166 17.70 5.34 -24.41
N GLY A 167 18.76 4.70 -24.92
CA GLY A 167 19.37 5.11 -26.19
C GLY A 167 19.87 6.57 -26.18
N ALA A 168 19.27 7.43 -27.03
CA ALA A 168 19.57 8.86 -27.13
C ALA A 168 18.63 9.75 -26.29
N VAL A 169 17.53 9.19 -25.78
CA VAL A 169 16.52 9.89 -25.00
C VAL A 169 16.75 9.55 -23.53
N LYS A 170 17.01 10.57 -22.71
CA LYS A 170 16.87 10.41 -21.27
C LYS A 170 15.37 10.38 -20.98
N HIS A 171 14.98 9.73 -19.89
CA HIS A 171 13.64 9.78 -19.26
C HIS A 171 12.77 8.54 -19.45
N VAL A 172 13.03 7.55 -18.58
CA VAL A 172 11.92 6.81 -17.98
C VAL A 172 12.01 7.01 -16.48
N TYR A 173 11.02 7.73 -15.92
CA TYR A 173 10.84 7.85 -14.49
C TYR A 173 10.12 6.60 -14.00
N PHE A 174 10.88 5.63 -13.48
CA PHE A 174 10.30 4.50 -12.78
C PHE A 174 10.07 4.86 -11.34
N VAL A 175 8.81 4.75 -10.95
CA VAL A 175 8.41 4.84 -9.57
C VAL A 175 8.24 3.43 -9.03
N ALA A 176 9.11 3.02 -8.11
CA ALA A 176 9.27 1.64 -7.63
C ALA A 176 8.93 1.53 -6.14
N GLU A 177 8.16 0.50 -5.77
CA GLU A 177 7.85 0.12 -4.38
C GLU A 177 8.74 -1.05 -3.94
N THR A 178 9.56 -0.86 -2.90
CA THR A 178 10.40 -1.92 -2.34
C THR A 178 9.72 -2.60 -1.16
N LYS A 179 8.95 -3.66 -1.41
CA LYS A 179 8.28 -4.40 -0.33
C LYS A 179 9.27 -5.08 0.62
N GLY A 180 9.39 -4.56 1.84
CA GLY A 180 9.89 -5.32 3.00
C GLY A 180 8.92 -6.43 3.37
N SER A 181 9.41 -7.61 3.73
CA SER A 181 8.55 -8.75 4.04
C SER A 181 7.66 -8.49 5.26
N MET A 182 6.36 -8.22 5.08
CA MET A 182 5.32 -8.34 6.10
C MET A 182 4.02 -8.78 5.43
N SER A 183 3.60 -10.05 5.58
CA SER A 183 2.87 -10.67 6.71
C SER A 183 1.37 -10.38 6.67
N THR A 184 0.58 -11.45 6.50
CA THR A 184 -0.89 -11.55 6.37
C THR A 184 -1.45 -11.28 4.95
N MET A 185 -2.32 -12.18 4.48
CA MET A 185 -3.05 -12.07 3.20
C MET A 185 -3.94 -10.82 3.10
N GLN A 186 -4.29 -10.22 4.24
CA GLN A 186 -5.23 -9.09 4.34
C GLN A 186 -4.56 -7.74 4.05
N LEU A 187 -3.34 -7.53 4.56
CA LEU A 187 -2.53 -6.34 4.22
C LEU A 187 -2.22 -6.30 2.72
N THR A 188 -2.16 -7.48 2.08
CA THR A 188 -1.84 -7.60 0.65
C THR A 188 -2.90 -6.98 -0.25
N LYS A 189 -4.20 -7.15 0.03
CA LYS A 189 -5.27 -6.67 -0.87
C LYS A 189 -5.47 -5.16 -0.88
N ILE A 190 -5.43 -4.52 0.30
CA ILE A 190 -5.52 -3.05 0.39
C ILE A 190 -4.29 -2.43 -0.28
N GLU A 191 -3.12 -3.01 -0.07
CA GLU A 191 -1.89 -2.57 -0.71
C GLU A 191 -1.95 -2.78 -2.25
N GLU A 192 -2.43 -3.94 -2.72
CA GLU A 192 -2.69 -4.20 -4.15
C GLU A 192 -3.65 -3.17 -4.75
N THR A 193 -4.73 -2.84 -4.03
CA THR A 193 -5.72 -1.82 -4.42
C THR A 193 -5.07 -0.44 -4.54
N LYS A 194 -4.22 -0.04 -3.58
CA LYS A 194 -3.46 1.23 -3.65
C LYS A 194 -2.51 1.26 -4.84
N ILE A 195 -1.83 0.14 -5.07
CA ILE A 195 -0.91 -0.07 -6.18
C ILE A 195 -1.65 0.01 -7.54
N GLU A 196 -2.87 -0.52 -7.65
CA GLU A 196 -3.72 -0.39 -8.84
C GLU A 196 -4.16 1.06 -9.07
N CYS A 197 -4.53 1.78 -8.00
CA CYS A 197 -4.82 3.22 -8.09
C CYS A 197 -3.60 4.00 -8.60
N ALA A 198 -2.41 3.68 -8.09
CA ALA A 198 -1.16 4.31 -8.51
C ALA A 198 -0.87 4.06 -10.00
N ARG A 199 -1.12 2.85 -10.52
CA ARG A 199 -1.02 2.57 -11.97
C ARG A 199 -1.92 3.50 -12.76
N LYS A 200 -3.21 3.59 -12.40
CA LYS A 200 -4.14 4.51 -13.09
C LYS A 200 -3.71 5.98 -12.99
N PHE A 201 -3.20 6.40 -11.84
CA PHE A 201 -2.67 7.74 -11.64
C PHE A 201 -1.53 8.04 -12.61
N PHE A 202 -0.50 7.18 -12.66
CA PHE A 202 0.65 7.41 -13.50
C PHE A 202 0.37 7.21 -14.99
N ASP A 203 -0.56 6.33 -15.36
CA ASP A 203 -1.06 6.21 -16.74
C ASP A 203 -1.70 7.53 -17.21
N GLU A 204 -2.48 8.18 -16.34
CA GLU A 204 -3.10 9.47 -16.61
C GLU A 204 -2.06 10.60 -16.73
N ILE A 205 -1.05 10.61 -15.85
CA ILE A 205 0.07 11.56 -15.92
C ILE A 205 0.86 11.37 -17.21
N ASN A 206 1.18 10.13 -17.56
CA ASN A 206 1.87 9.78 -18.80
C ASN A 206 1.06 10.26 -20.01
N ARG A 207 -0.25 10.01 -20.04
CA ARG A 207 -1.15 10.45 -21.11
C ARG A 207 -1.23 11.96 -21.27
N LYS A 208 -1.34 12.71 -20.16
CA LYS A 208 -1.60 14.17 -20.18
C LYS A 208 -0.33 15.03 -20.28
N TYR A 209 0.78 14.60 -19.67
CA TYR A 209 1.93 15.50 -19.41
C TYR A 209 3.26 15.01 -19.94
N ALA A 210 3.50 13.70 -19.93
CA ALA A 210 4.81 13.16 -20.25
C ALA A 210 4.70 11.90 -21.11
N PRO A 211 4.13 11.99 -22.33
CA PRO A 211 3.84 10.81 -23.15
C PRO A 211 5.09 9.94 -23.32
N GLU A 212 4.97 8.68 -22.91
CA GLU A 212 6.00 7.64 -22.96
C GLU A 212 7.20 7.83 -22.02
N ASN A 213 7.24 8.91 -21.23
CA ASN A 213 8.39 9.26 -20.38
C ASN A 213 8.23 8.91 -18.89
N VAL A 214 7.01 8.57 -18.45
CA VAL A 214 6.72 8.19 -17.05
C VAL A 214 6.09 6.81 -17.00
N LYS A 215 6.65 5.91 -16.19
CA LYS A 215 6.15 4.55 -15.96
C LYS A 215 6.15 4.23 -14.47
N TYR A 216 5.07 3.65 -13.97
CA TYR A 216 5.01 3.16 -12.59
C TYR A 216 4.95 1.65 -12.59
N ASP A 217 5.77 1.02 -11.75
CA ASP A 217 5.65 -0.41 -11.51
C ASP A 217 6.18 -0.83 -10.13
N VAL A 218 5.73 -1.99 -9.67
CA VAL A 218 6.10 -2.56 -8.37
C VAL A 218 7.15 -3.63 -8.59
N VAL A 219 8.36 -3.37 -8.11
CA VAL A 219 9.52 -4.25 -8.31
C VAL A 219 10.07 -4.74 -6.97
N LYS A 220 10.29 -6.05 -6.86
CA LYS A 220 10.81 -6.67 -5.63
C LYS A 220 12.34 -6.65 -5.54
N SER A 221 13.01 -6.32 -6.64
CA SER A 221 14.47 -6.29 -6.73
C SER A 221 14.92 -5.37 -7.85
N PHE A 222 16.19 -4.98 -7.79
CA PHE A 222 16.84 -4.22 -8.87
C PHE A 222 16.85 -4.98 -10.20
N ASP A 223 17.09 -6.29 -10.19
CA ASP A 223 17.06 -7.09 -11.43
C ASP A 223 15.70 -7.01 -12.13
N LYS A 224 14.60 -7.03 -11.36
CA LYS A 224 13.25 -6.88 -11.90
C LYS A 224 12.98 -5.48 -12.43
N LEU A 225 13.58 -4.46 -11.84
CA LEU A 225 13.55 -3.11 -12.38
C LEU A 225 14.26 -3.06 -13.75
N MET A 226 15.42 -3.70 -13.88
CA MET A 226 16.16 -3.74 -15.14
C MET A 226 15.44 -4.53 -16.25
N ASP A 227 14.64 -5.54 -15.90
CA ASP A 227 13.78 -6.26 -16.86
C ASP A 227 12.73 -5.32 -17.50
N LEU A 228 12.31 -4.25 -16.82
CA LEU A 228 11.30 -3.29 -17.31
C LEU A 228 11.88 -2.15 -18.15
N VAL A 229 13.19 -1.92 -18.01
CA VAL A 229 13.92 -0.82 -18.66
C VAL A 229 14.54 -1.27 -19.99
N LYS A 230 14.81 -2.56 -20.16
CA LYS A 230 15.43 -3.16 -21.35
C LYS A 230 14.40 -3.56 -22.40
#